data_AF-A0A6N7IR17-F1
#
_entry.id   AF-A0A6N7IR17-F1
#
_cell.length_a   1.000
_cell.length_b   1.000
_cell.length_c   1.000
_cell.angle_alpha   90.00
_cell.angle_beta   90.00
_cell.angle_gamma   90.00
#
_symmetry.space_group_name_H-M   'P 1'
#
loop_
_entity.id
_entity.type
_entity.pdbx_description
1 polymer ?
#
loop_
_entity_poly.entity_id
_entity_poly.type
_entity_poly.pdbx_seq_one_letter_code
_entity_poly.pdbx_strand_id
1 'polypeptide(L)'
;MPYIALIPKTYILKEWLSVETPVIKPPEGFSPALQKALAWCPCCEKETPFGLDGRLGYARCVGCGISERDFYVRQFNGLWSDDALDKFVRAVEKSRRKYDRPFPWEQAGQMEQKACLVCKKPFTPAGNRQKYCTGCGEAVRKEQRKQAVYRQRKKEREGA
;
A
#
# COMPACT_ATOMS: atom_id res chain seq x y z
N MET A 1 17.31 -44.78 -3.46
CA MET A 1 17.86 -43.40 -3.40
C MET A 1 17.15 -42.57 -4.47
N PRO A 2 15.98 -41.97 -4.20
CA PRO A 2 15.29 -41.17 -5.20
C PRO A 2 15.87 -39.75 -5.27
N TYR A 3 16.25 -39.37 -6.49
CA TYR A 3 16.81 -38.10 -6.91
C TYR A 3 15.76 -36.99 -6.71
N ILE A 4 15.98 -36.05 -5.80
CA ILE A 4 15.14 -34.86 -5.66
C ILE A 4 15.53 -33.89 -6.76
N ALA A 5 14.69 -33.76 -7.78
CA ALA A 5 14.84 -32.78 -8.84
C ALA A 5 14.83 -31.35 -8.24
N LEU A 6 15.93 -30.64 -8.44
CA LEU A 6 16.05 -29.21 -8.17
C LEU A 6 15.18 -28.46 -9.18
N ILE A 7 14.04 -27.93 -8.74
CA ILE A 7 13.23 -26.99 -9.52
C ILE A 7 13.99 -25.65 -9.58
N PRO A 8 14.38 -25.14 -10.77
CA PRO A 8 15.08 -23.87 -10.88
C PRO A 8 14.19 -22.68 -10.48
N LYS A 9 14.81 -21.74 -9.76
CA LYS A 9 14.26 -20.47 -9.28
C LYS A 9 13.99 -19.47 -10.43
N THR A 10 13.02 -19.73 -11.30
CA THR A 10 12.67 -18.79 -12.38
C THR A 10 11.16 -18.65 -12.60
N TYR A 11 10.39 -18.47 -11.54
CA TYR A 11 9.00 -17.99 -11.59
C TYR A 11 8.82 -17.24 -10.25
N ILE A 12 8.58 -15.94 -10.16
CA ILE A 12 7.46 -15.16 -10.68
C ILE A 12 7.95 -13.70 -10.83
N LEU A 13 8.36 -13.32 -12.04
CA LEU A 13 8.26 -11.93 -12.53
C LEU A 13 7.23 -11.94 -13.67
N LYS A 14 6.06 -12.52 -13.40
CA LYS A 14 4.92 -12.37 -14.29
C LYS A 14 4.12 -11.15 -13.83
N GLU A 15 3.97 -10.24 -14.77
CA GLU A 15 2.86 -9.29 -14.86
C GLU A 15 2.90 -8.10 -13.91
N TRP A 16 3.96 -7.29 -14.04
CA TRP A 16 3.74 -5.84 -14.12
C TRP A 16 3.32 -5.50 -15.56
N LEU A 17 2.23 -6.10 -16.04
CA LEU A 17 1.56 -5.53 -17.20
C LEU A 17 0.98 -4.22 -16.68
N SER A 18 1.54 -3.11 -17.17
CA SER A 18 0.84 -1.83 -17.20
C SER A 18 -0.51 -2.09 -17.86
N VAL A 19 -1.53 -2.38 -17.05
CA VAL A 19 -2.91 -2.39 -17.53
C VAL A 19 -3.20 -0.93 -17.81
N GLU A 20 -2.97 -0.51 -19.06
CA GLU A 20 -3.55 0.72 -19.58
C GLU A 20 -5.06 0.54 -19.41
N THR A 21 -5.61 1.05 -18.31
CA THR A 21 -7.05 0.96 -18.04
C THR A 21 -7.74 1.70 -19.18
N PRO A 22 -8.49 1.01 -20.06
CA PRO A 22 -9.13 1.67 -21.19
C PRO A 22 -10.07 2.73 -20.62
N VAL A 23 -9.89 3.97 -21.09
CA VAL A 23 -10.68 5.10 -20.60
C VAL A 23 -12.04 5.05 -21.27
N ILE A 24 -13.09 4.87 -20.46
CA ILE A 24 -14.44 4.71 -20.96
C ILE A 24 -15.20 6.04 -20.86
N LYS A 25 -15.71 6.48 -22.01
CA LYS A 25 -16.47 7.71 -22.15
C LYS A 25 -17.88 7.52 -21.56
N PRO A 26 -18.48 8.58 -21.00
CA PRO A 26 -19.88 8.54 -20.59
C PRO A 26 -20.80 8.33 -21.80
N PRO A 27 -22.02 7.77 -21.60
CA PRO A 27 -23.04 7.68 -22.63
C PRO A 27 -23.36 9.05 -23.24
N GLU A 28 -23.75 9.08 -24.51
CA GLU A 28 -24.13 10.32 -25.20
C GLU A 28 -25.30 11.00 -24.48
N GLY A 29 -25.16 12.30 -24.20
CA GLY A 29 -26.16 13.09 -23.47
C GLY A 29 -26.12 12.94 -21.94
N PHE A 30 -25.14 12.22 -21.37
CA PHE A 30 -24.98 12.13 -19.92
C PHE A 30 -24.67 13.50 -19.30
N SER A 31 -25.45 13.88 -18.29
CA SER A 31 -25.21 15.05 -17.46
C SER A 31 -24.99 14.61 -16.01
N PRO A 32 -23.79 14.83 -15.43
CA PRO A 32 -23.51 14.41 -14.06
C PRO A 32 -24.34 15.19 -13.03
N ALA A 33 -24.84 14.50 -12.01
CA ALA A 33 -25.51 15.15 -10.89
C ALA A 33 -24.52 15.72 -9.86
N LEU A 34 -23.70 16.70 -10.30
CA LEU A 34 -22.62 17.30 -9.49
C LEU A 34 -23.10 17.86 -8.14
N GLN A 35 -24.30 18.43 -8.10
CA GLN A 35 -24.91 18.97 -6.87
C GLN A 35 -25.20 17.89 -5.81
N LYS A 36 -25.27 16.62 -6.20
CA LYS A 36 -25.49 15.47 -5.32
C LYS A 36 -24.18 14.73 -4.98
N ALA A 37 -23.04 15.32 -5.30
CA ALA A 37 -21.72 14.69 -5.19
C ALA A 37 -21.61 13.38 -5.98
N LEU A 38 -22.28 13.33 -7.14
CA LEU A 38 -22.25 12.25 -8.09
C LEU A 38 -21.52 12.73 -9.35
N ALA A 39 -20.61 11.90 -9.86
CA ALA A 39 -19.86 12.18 -11.07
C ALA A 39 -19.57 10.88 -11.84
N TRP A 40 -19.37 11.01 -13.15
CA TRP A 40 -18.92 9.90 -13.98
C TRP A 40 -17.51 9.49 -13.60
N CYS A 41 -17.33 8.21 -13.34
CA CYS A 41 -16.03 7.62 -13.06
C CYS A 41 -15.58 6.76 -14.25
N PRO A 42 -14.47 7.10 -14.93
CA PRO A 42 -13.99 6.35 -16.09
C PRO A 42 -13.53 4.93 -15.74
N CYS A 43 -13.11 4.68 -14.50
CA CYS A 43 -12.69 3.34 -14.04
C CYS A 43 -13.86 2.47 -13.56
N CYS A 44 -15.01 3.06 -13.21
CA CYS A 44 -16.18 2.31 -12.73
C CYS A 44 -17.29 2.23 -13.78
N GLU A 45 -17.17 2.95 -14.89
CA GLU A 45 -18.11 2.95 -16.02
C GLU A 45 -19.53 3.34 -15.63
N LYS A 46 -19.66 4.15 -14.57
CA LYS A 46 -20.96 4.57 -14.05
C LYS A 46 -20.87 5.87 -13.30
N GLU A 47 -22.02 6.49 -13.12
CA GLU A 47 -22.17 7.57 -12.16
C GLU A 47 -21.94 7.01 -10.75
N THR A 48 -20.96 7.56 -10.05
CA THR A 48 -20.55 7.08 -8.73
C THR A 48 -20.55 8.22 -7.72
N PRO A 49 -20.83 7.92 -6.45
CA PRO A 49 -20.63 8.89 -5.38
C PRO A 49 -19.14 9.08 -5.14
N PHE A 50 -18.76 10.34 -4.98
CA PHE A 50 -17.44 10.72 -4.50
C PHE A 50 -17.51 10.96 -2.99
N GLY A 51 -16.46 10.56 -2.29
CA GLY A 51 -16.26 10.79 -0.86
C GLY A 51 -15.02 11.65 -0.64
N LEU A 52 -15.03 12.46 0.41
CA LEU A 52 -13.88 13.28 0.76
C LEU A 52 -12.78 12.39 1.35
N ASP A 53 -11.58 12.46 0.78
CA ASP A 53 -10.39 11.91 1.39
C ASP A 53 -9.87 12.91 2.43
N GLY A 54 -10.19 12.67 3.71
CA GLY A 54 -9.81 13.56 4.80
C GLY A 54 -8.30 13.66 5.02
N ARG A 55 -7.49 12.77 4.43
CA ARG A 55 -6.02 12.79 4.56
C ARG A 55 -5.37 13.72 3.55
N LEU A 56 -5.96 13.81 2.36
CA LEU A 56 -5.38 14.56 1.24
C LEU A 56 -6.21 15.79 0.83
N GLY A 57 -7.44 15.93 1.34
CA GLY A 57 -8.28 17.11 1.13
C GLY A 57 -8.91 17.21 -0.26
N TYR A 58 -9.13 16.08 -0.92
CA TYR A 58 -9.76 16.03 -2.24
C TYR A 58 -10.76 14.88 -2.34
N ALA A 59 -11.70 14.98 -3.28
CA ALA A 59 -12.79 14.04 -3.46
C ALA A 59 -12.35 12.83 -4.30
N ARG A 60 -12.60 11.61 -3.80
CA ARG A 60 -12.29 10.36 -4.52
C ARG A 60 -13.53 9.54 -4.79
N CYS A 61 -13.57 8.86 -5.92
CA CYS A 61 -14.61 7.87 -6.19
C CYS A 61 -14.58 6.78 -5.12
N VAL A 62 -15.72 6.50 -4.49
CA VAL A 62 -15.82 5.48 -3.43
C VAL A 62 -15.55 4.06 -3.95
N GLY A 63 -15.78 3.80 -5.24
CA GLY A 63 -15.57 2.48 -5.85
C GLY A 63 -14.10 2.16 -6.16
N CYS A 64 -13.47 2.97 -7.02
CA CYS A 64 -12.10 2.71 -7.50
C CYS A 64 -11.02 3.59 -6.84
N GLY A 65 -11.39 4.73 -6.25
CA GLY A 65 -10.44 5.66 -5.63
C GLY A 65 -9.80 6.69 -6.55
N ILE A 66 -10.24 6.80 -7.82
CA ILE A 66 -9.83 7.88 -8.72
C ILE A 66 -10.22 9.24 -8.13
N SER A 67 -9.34 10.24 -8.25
CA SER A 67 -9.60 11.59 -7.76
C SER A 67 -10.49 12.37 -8.72
N GLU A 68 -11.21 13.35 -8.17
CA GLU A 68 -11.93 14.35 -8.96
C GLU A 68 -10.99 15.22 -9.80
N ARG A 69 -9.71 15.32 -9.40
CA ARG A 69 -8.65 16.03 -10.12
C ARG A 69 -8.08 15.26 -11.31
N ASP A 70 -8.44 13.99 -11.48
CA ASP A 70 -7.98 13.19 -12.62
C ASP A 70 -8.43 13.80 -13.96
N PHE A 71 -7.57 13.71 -14.97
CA PHE A 71 -7.80 14.30 -16.28
C PHE A 71 -9.16 13.90 -16.88
N TYR A 72 -9.49 12.61 -16.88
CA TYR A 72 -10.72 12.13 -17.52
C TYR A 72 -11.95 12.39 -16.67
N VAL A 73 -11.80 12.41 -15.34
CA VAL A 73 -12.88 12.82 -14.45
C VAL A 73 -13.22 14.29 -14.70
N ARG A 74 -12.22 15.17 -14.83
CA ARG A 74 -12.46 16.58 -15.16
C ARG A 74 -13.07 16.76 -16.54
N GLN A 75 -12.55 16.04 -17.53
CA GLN A 75 -13.04 16.11 -18.91
C GLN A 75 -14.51 15.71 -19.04
N PHE A 76 -14.90 14.57 -18.46
CA PHE A 76 -16.26 14.05 -18.62
C PHE A 76 -17.29 14.73 -17.72
N ASN A 77 -16.84 15.38 -16.65
CA ASN A 77 -17.74 16.04 -15.70
C ASN A 77 -17.73 17.58 -15.80
N GLY A 78 -16.93 18.16 -16.70
CA GLY A 78 -16.84 19.61 -16.86
C GLY A 78 -16.18 20.33 -15.67
N LEU A 79 -15.27 19.67 -14.95
CA LEU A 79 -14.60 20.20 -13.76
C LEU A 79 -13.27 20.93 -14.09
N TRP A 80 -13.22 21.59 -15.24
CA TRP A 80 -12.01 22.28 -15.71
C TRP A 80 -11.78 23.63 -15.06
N SER A 81 -12.84 24.36 -14.70
CA SER A 81 -12.71 25.59 -13.94
C SER A 81 -12.55 25.29 -12.45
N ASP A 82 -11.72 26.08 -11.77
CA ASP A 82 -11.52 25.99 -10.33
C ASP A 82 -12.85 26.21 -9.59
N ASP A 83 -13.70 27.13 -10.07
CA ASP A 83 -15.06 27.34 -9.54
C ASP A 83 -15.95 26.09 -9.61
N ALA A 84 -15.89 25.34 -10.71
CA ALA A 84 -16.69 24.12 -10.87
C ALA A 84 -16.17 23.00 -9.96
N LEU A 85 -14.84 22.89 -9.87
CA LEU A 85 -14.17 21.94 -9.00
C LEU A 85 -14.51 22.20 -7.53
N ASP A 86 -14.41 23.46 -7.08
CA ASP A 86 -14.71 23.86 -5.70
C ASP A 86 -16.17 23.64 -5.35
N LYS A 87 -17.10 23.95 -6.27
CA LYS A 87 -18.54 23.67 -6.08
C LYS A 87 -18.78 22.17 -5.91
N PHE A 88 -18.10 21.33 -6.68
CA PHE A 88 -18.20 19.88 -6.56
C PHE A 88 -17.63 19.38 -5.24
N VAL A 89 -16.43 19.84 -4.85
CA VAL A 89 -15.82 19.47 -3.56
C VAL A 89 -16.72 19.88 -2.39
N ARG A 90 -17.28 21.09 -2.40
CA ARG A 90 -18.26 21.53 -1.38
C ARG A 90 -19.52 20.64 -1.36
N ALA A 91 -19.99 20.19 -2.52
CA ALA A 91 -21.11 19.24 -2.58
C ALA A 91 -20.73 17.88 -1.96
N VAL A 92 -19.51 17.40 -2.20
CA VAL A 92 -18.97 16.17 -1.59
C VAL A 92 -18.85 16.33 -0.07
N GLU A 93 -18.29 17.44 0.41
CA GLU A 93 -18.22 17.75 1.85
C GLU A 93 -19.62 17.78 2.48
N LYS A 94 -20.58 18.44 1.83
CA LYS A 94 -21.98 18.50 2.29
C LYS A 94 -22.64 17.13 2.33
N SER A 95 -22.25 16.21 1.45
CA SER A 95 -22.77 14.84 1.43
C SER A 95 -22.32 14.00 2.62
N ARG A 96 -21.30 14.45 3.37
CA ARG A 96 -20.66 13.74 4.50
C ARG A 96 -20.13 12.35 4.17
N ARG A 97 -19.98 12.01 2.88
CA ARG A 97 -19.36 10.76 2.44
C ARG A 97 -17.86 10.86 2.61
N LYS A 98 -17.26 9.85 3.23
CA LYS A 98 -15.81 9.76 3.43
C LYS A 98 -15.22 8.70 2.53
N TYR A 99 -14.01 8.96 2.04
CA TYR A 99 -13.18 7.95 1.40
C TYR A 99 -12.21 7.38 2.45
N ASP A 100 -12.63 6.30 3.12
CA ASP A 100 -11.86 5.68 4.21
C ASP A 100 -11.07 4.44 3.74
N ARG A 101 -10.86 4.28 2.43
CA ARG A 101 -10.10 3.12 1.91
C ARG A 101 -8.64 3.25 2.37
N PRO A 102 -8.11 2.25 3.09
CA PRO A 102 -6.72 2.29 3.52
C PRO A 102 -5.79 2.26 2.31
N PHE A 103 -4.71 3.03 2.37
CA PHE A 103 -3.71 3.00 1.30
C PHE A 103 -3.03 1.62 1.28
N PRO A 104 -2.54 1.16 0.11
CA PRO A 104 -1.85 -0.13 0.03
C PRO A 104 -0.69 -0.28 1.03
N TRP A 105 0.05 0.80 1.31
CA TRP A 105 1.13 0.78 2.31
C TRP A 105 0.65 0.74 3.77
N GLU A 106 -0.59 1.15 4.05
CA GLU A 106 -1.19 0.98 5.38
C GLU A 106 -1.61 -0.48 5.60
N GLN A 107 -2.03 -1.16 4.54
CA GLN A 107 -2.30 -2.60 4.57
C GLN A 107 -0.99 -3.39 4.73
N ALA A 108 0.08 -2.99 4.03
CA ALA A 108 1.40 -3.59 4.17
C ALA A 108 2.08 -3.32 5.53
N GLY A 109 1.59 -2.33 6.29
CA GLY A 109 2.04 -2.04 7.66
C GLY A 109 1.55 -3.05 8.70
N GLN A 110 0.67 -3.99 8.34
CA GLN A 110 0.29 -5.09 9.22
C GLN A 110 1.52 -5.97 9.47
N MET A 111 1.93 -6.10 10.73
CA MET A 111 3.14 -6.81 11.15
C MET A 111 3.14 -8.25 10.64
N GLU A 112 3.79 -8.47 9.50
CA GLU A 112 3.93 -9.80 8.92
C GLU A 112 4.76 -10.68 9.85
N GLN A 113 4.26 -11.89 10.12
CA GLN A 113 4.98 -12.85 10.96
C GLN A 113 6.29 -13.22 10.28
N LYS A 114 7.41 -13.03 10.99
CA LYS A 114 8.74 -13.46 10.52
C LYS A 114 9.08 -14.80 11.12
N ALA A 115 9.78 -15.65 10.37
CA ALA A 115 10.34 -16.88 10.91
C ALA A 115 11.65 -16.58 11.67
N CYS A 116 11.80 -17.16 12.87
CA CYS A 116 13.06 -17.05 13.60
C CYS A 116 14.16 -17.86 12.91
N LEU A 117 15.35 -17.27 12.70
CA LEU A 117 16.48 -17.97 12.07
C LEU A 117 17.02 -19.19 12.86
N VAL A 118 16.71 -19.31 14.15
CA VAL A 118 17.17 -20.43 15.00
C VAL A 118 16.10 -21.51 15.09
N CYS A 119 14.91 -21.17 15.57
CA CYS A 119 13.85 -22.14 15.85
C CYS A 119 12.83 -22.28 14.70
N LYS A 120 12.91 -21.46 13.65
CA LYS A 120 12.00 -21.42 12.48
C LYS A 120 10.52 -21.16 12.81
N LYS A 121 10.16 -20.96 14.08
CA LYS A 121 8.80 -20.62 14.48
C LYS A 121 8.45 -19.20 13.99
N PRO A 122 7.22 -18.98 13.50
CA PRO A 122 6.74 -17.64 13.19
C PRO A 122 6.62 -16.83 14.48
N PHE A 123 7.03 -15.57 14.43
CA PHE A 123 6.87 -14.62 15.52
C PHE A 123 6.51 -13.24 14.97
N THR A 124 5.79 -12.44 15.75
CA THR A 124 5.48 -11.06 15.41
C THR A 124 6.67 -10.17 15.80
N PRO A 125 7.39 -9.58 14.84
CA PRO A 125 8.55 -8.75 15.15
C PRO A 125 8.11 -7.41 15.75
N ALA A 126 8.78 -6.95 16.81
CA ALA A 126 8.57 -5.60 17.35
C ALA A 126 9.18 -4.50 16.46
N GLY A 127 10.05 -4.88 15.51
CA GLY A 127 10.60 -3.96 14.52
C GLY A 127 11.23 -4.70 13.34
N ASN A 128 11.37 -4.00 12.20
CA ASN A 128 11.79 -4.59 10.93
C ASN A 128 13.15 -5.31 10.98
N ARG A 129 14.04 -4.91 11.88
CA ARG A 129 15.39 -5.49 12.05
C ARG A 129 15.44 -6.74 12.92
N GLN A 130 14.35 -7.13 13.58
CA GLN A 130 14.34 -8.28 14.48
C GLN A 130 14.37 -9.60 13.68
N LYS A 131 15.44 -10.38 13.86
CA LYS A 131 15.69 -11.66 13.14
C LYS A 131 15.33 -12.91 13.94
N TYR A 132 15.15 -12.76 15.25
CA TYR A 132 14.95 -13.87 16.18
C TYR A 132 13.73 -13.62 17.07
N CYS A 133 13.09 -14.69 17.54
CA CYS A 133 12.13 -14.59 18.63
C CYS A 133 12.83 -14.13 19.92
N THR A 134 12.08 -13.70 20.92
CA THR A 134 12.63 -13.17 22.19
C THR A 134 13.61 -14.15 22.85
N GLY A 135 13.21 -15.42 23.02
CA GLY A 135 14.07 -16.44 23.62
C GLY A 135 15.34 -16.77 22.82
N CYS A 136 15.23 -17.01 21.50
CA CYS A 136 16.42 -17.29 20.68
C CYS A 136 17.31 -16.05 20.51
N GLY A 137 16.73 -14.85 20.51
CA GLY A 137 17.47 -13.59 20.39
C GLY A 137 18.36 -13.34 21.60
N GLU A 138 17.91 -13.66 22.80
CA GLU A 138 18.73 -13.56 24.02
C GLU A 138 19.91 -14.53 24.00
N ALA A 139 19.67 -15.78 23.58
CA ALA A 139 20.73 -16.76 23.43
C ALA A 139 21.81 -16.31 22.44
N VAL A 140 21.40 -15.81 21.26
CA VAL A 140 22.34 -15.30 20.24
C VAL A 140 23.13 -14.09 20.77
N ARG A 141 22.48 -13.14 21.45
CA ARG A 141 23.16 -11.98 22.04
C ARG A 141 24.19 -12.40 23.11
N LYS A 142 23.86 -13.39 23.94
CA LYS A 142 24.76 -13.92 24.96
C LYS A 142 26.01 -14.54 24.33
N GLU A 143 25.82 -15.31 23.26
CA GLU A 143 26.93 -15.96 22.55
C GLU A 143 27.82 -14.94 21.83
N GLN A 144 27.23 -13.95 21.15
CA GLN A 144 27.98 -12.86 20.52
C GLN A 144 28.82 -12.07 21.52
N ARG A 145 28.29 -11.80 22.72
CA ARG A 145 29.05 -11.14 23.81
C ARG A 145 30.26 -11.98 24.24
N LYS A 146 30.10 -13.29 24.43
CA LYS A 146 31.21 -14.18 24.78
C LYS A 146 32.29 -14.18 23.70
N GLN A 147 31.90 -14.29 22.43
CA GLN A 147 32.85 -14.28 21.31
C GLN A 147 33.58 -12.94 21.20
N ALA A 148 32.90 -11.81 21.43
CA ALA A 148 33.53 -10.49 21.44
C ALA A 148 34.61 -10.39 22.54
N VAL A 149 34.29 -10.82 23.76
CA VAL A 149 35.26 -10.85 24.88
C VAL A 149 36.43 -11.77 24.58
N TYR A 150 36.17 -12.97 24.04
CA TYR A 150 37.22 -13.90 23.65
C TYR A 150 38.15 -13.30 22.59
N ARG A 151 37.58 -12.68 21.55
CA ARG A 151 38.36 -12.00 20.49
C ARG A 151 39.18 -10.84 21.04
N GLN A 152 38.64 -10.07 21.98
CA GLN A 152 39.37 -8.97 22.62
C GLN A 152 40.57 -9.49 23.41
N ARG A 153 40.37 -10.47 24.29
CA ARG A 153 41.45 -11.10 25.07
C ARG A 153 42.50 -11.76 24.19
N LYS A 154 42.09 -12.36 23.06
CA LYS A 154 43.01 -12.94 22.10
C LYS A 154 43.90 -11.87 21.45
N LYS A 155 43.31 -10.75 21.01
CA LYS A 155 44.07 -9.61 20.48
C LYS A 155 45.05 -9.03 21.51
N GLU A 156 44.65 -8.94 22.77
CA GLU A 156 45.54 -8.48 23.87
C GLU A 156 46.72 -9.43 24.10
N ARG A 157 46.54 -10.73 23.88
CA ARG A 157 47.62 -11.74 24.00
C ARG A 157 48.53 -11.83 22.78
N GLU A 158 48.02 -11.54 21.58
CA GLU A 158 48.79 -11.59 20.33
C GLU A 158 49.48 -10.26 20.00
N GLY A 159 49.05 -9.16 20.65
CA GLY A 159 49.66 -7.83 20.54
C GLY A 159 50.60 -7.45 21.69
N ALA A 160 50.85 -8.37 22.61
CA ALA A 160 51.85 -8.27 23.70
C ALA A 160 53.02 -9.23 23.40
#